data_AF-A0A814ZIV1-F1
#
_entry.id   AF-A0A814ZIV1-F1
#
_cell.length_a   1.000
_cell.length_b   1.000
_cell.length_c   1.000
_cell.angle_alpha   90.00
_cell.angle_beta   90.00
_cell.angle_gamma   90.00
#
_symmetry.space_group_name_H-M   'P 1'
#
loop_
_entity.id
_entity.type
_entity.pdbx_description
1 polymer ?
#
loop_
_entity_poly.entity_id
_entity_poly.type
_entity_poly.pdbx_seq_one_letter_code
_entity_poly.pdbx_strand_id
1 'polypeptide(L)'
;MYWALYKTSDALNLNIYSQTPIFCGLILTAGQFMICLVVHSLVAIVISRCFTICFPMKRFFKSKTWTYLSIIAQWIFGSLMSIPILLDCLKGCSDGIPLYSWIFFYYLLVIVIIPVIFFIIFNGIIIVSARLSSRRVHATTIATAPRTNTTHQQHHRDIKLLKHILFLFFVFIFGWAPTYIATFLQDPFIPWWVYDVLQIPPTFTVIIQTVDLFIYNREVRQYWKERINRCFR
;
A
#
# COMPACT_ATOMS: atom_id res chain seq x y z
N MET A 1 -10.95 5.69 7.98
CA MET A 1 -11.52 6.79 7.18
C MET A 1 -13.01 6.59 6.86
N TYR A 2 -13.43 5.46 6.25
CA TYR A 2 -14.86 5.12 6.05
C TYR A 2 -15.66 5.09 7.36
N TRP A 3 -15.14 4.41 8.39
CA TRP A 3 -15.76 4.35 9.71
C TRP A 3 -15.93 5.74 10.35
N ALA A 4 -14.94 6.62 10.18
CA ALA A 4 -15.01 7.99 10.69
C ALA A 4 -16.09 8.79 9.94
N LEU A 5 -16.16 8.68 8.60
CA LEU A 5 -17.21 9.30 7.78
C LEU A 5 -18.62 8.78 8.13
N TYR A 6 -18.75 7.47 8.31
CA TYR A 6 -19.99 6.82 8.72
C TYR A 6 -20.44 7.28 10.12
N LYS A 7 -19.55 7.22 11.12
CA LYS A 7 -19.84 7.70 12.48
C LYS A 7 -20.12 9.21 12.52
N THR A 8 -19.45 10.03 11.70
CA THR A 8 -19.78 11.45 11.61
C THR A 8 -21.14 11.67 10.95
N SER A 9 -21.53 10.89 9.94
CA SER A 9 -22.86 11.00 9.34
C SER A 9 -23.97 10.56 10.29
N ASP A 10 -23.73 9.48 11.03
CA ASP A 10 -24.64 8.95 12.04
C ASP A 10 -24.79 9.94 13.21
N ALA A 11 -23.68 10.51 13.69
CA ALA A 11 -23.67 11.57 14.70
C ALA A 11 -24.34 12.87 14.24
N LEU A 12 -24.35 13.15 12.93
CA LEU A 12 -25.02 14.30 12.33
C LEU A 12 -26.50 14.05 12.00
N ASN A 13 -27.07 12.87 12.34
CA ASN A 13 -28.43 12.46 11.97
C ASN A 13 -28.71 12.58 10.45
N LEU A 14 -27.66 12.56 9.64
CA LEU A 14 -27.78 12.54 8.19
C LEU A 14 -28.11 11.09 7.81
N ASN A 15 -29.40 10.76 7.83
CA ASN A 15 -29.98 9.47 7.42
C ASN A 15 -29.80 9.19 5.90
N ILE A 16 -28.80 9.79 5.27
CA ILE A 16 -28.48 9.71 3.83
C ILE A 16 -28.18 8.26 3.43
N TYR A 17 -27.59 7.48 4.34
CA TYR A 17 -27.23 6.08 4.11
C TYR A 17 -28.43 5.12 4.16
N SER A 18 -29.52 5.46 4.85
CA SER A 18 -30.72 4.62 4.93
C SER A 18 -31.68 4.84 3.75
N GLN A 19 -31.58 5.98 3.04
CA GLN A 19 -32.50 6.33 1.96
C GLN A 19 -31.99 6.01 0.54
N THR A 20 -30.70 5.72 0.34
CA THR A 20 -30.16 5.44 -1.02
C THR A 20 -29.14 4.28 -1.03
N PRO A 21 -29.55 3.03 -1.33
CA PRO A 21 -28.66 1.87 -1.35
C PRO A 21 -27.48 2.03 -2.33
N ILE A 22 -27.69 2.76 -3.41
CA ILE A 22 -26.66 3.11 -4.40
C ILE A 22 -25.54 3.93 -3.76
N PHE A 23 -25.88 4.93 -2.93
CA PHE A 23 -24.89 5.80 -2.30
C PHE A 23 -24.05 5.03 -1.27
N CYS A 24 -24.69 4.16 -0.49
CA CYS A 24 -24.00 3.24 0.42
C CYS A 24 -23.00 2.33 -0.33
N GLY A 25 -23.46 1.71 -1.42
CA GLY A 25 -22.61 0.86 -2.26
C GLY A 25 -21.43 1.61 -2.87
N LEU A 26 -21.64 2.84 -3.36
CA LEU A 26 -20.57 3.69 -3.91
C LEU A 26 -19.51 4.03 -2.86
N ILE A 27 -19.92 4.37 -1.64
CA ILE A 27 -18.99 4.73 -0.57
C ILE A 27 -18.20 3.50 -0.09
N LEU A 28 -18.84 2.35 0.06
CA LEU A 28 -18.17 1.10 0.38
C LEU A 28 -17.16 0.71 -0.70
N THR A 29 -17.56 0.84 -1.97
CA THR A 29 -16.70 0.57 -3.13
C THR A 29 -15.51 1.54 -3.17
N ALA A 30 -15.73 2.83 -2.91
CA ALA A 30 -14.67 3.83 -2.85
C ALA A 30 -13.70 3.55 -1.68
N GLY A 31 -14.24 3.16 -0.52
CA GLY A 31 -13.43 2.74 0.62
C GLY A 31 -12.53 1.56 0.27
N GLN A 32 -13.10 0.52 -0.36
CA GLN A 32 -12.36 -0.63 -0.82
C GLN A 32 -11.28 -0.27 -1.84
N PHE A 33 -11.64 0.53 -2.83
CA PHE A 33 -10.74 1.01 -3.86
C PHE A 33 -9.51 1.68 -3.25
N MET A 34 -9.72 2.55 -2.25
CA MET A 34 -8.62 3.21 -1.54
C MET A 34 -7.73 2.21 -0.78
N ILE A 35 -8.29 1.18 -0.15
CA ILE A 35 -7.51 0.14 0.53
C ILE A 35 -6.67 -0.65 -0.47
N CYS A 36 -7.29 -1.11 -1.56
CA CYS A 36 -6.59 -1.78 -2.66
C CYS A 36 -5.45 -0.92 -3.20
N LEU A 37 -5.68 0.38 -3.42
CA LEU A 37 -4.63 1.29 -3.85
C LEU A 37 -3.48 1.36 -2.85
N VAL A 38 -3.74 1.52 -1.55
CA VAL A 38 -2.67 1.58 -0.54
C VAL A 38 -1.82 0.30 -0.58
N VAL A 39 -2.46 -0.87 -0.58
CA VAL A 39 -1.73 -2.14 -0.53
C VAL A 39 -0.94 -2.39 -1.81
N HIS A 40 -1.59 -2.24 -2.96
CA HIS A 40 -0.96 -2.52 -4.25
C HIS A 40 0.07 -1.45 -4.63
N SER A 41 0.06 -0.26 -4.01
CA SER A 41 1.14 0.73 -4.18
C SER A 41 2.47 0.20 -3.66
N LEU A 42 2.46 -0.48 -2.50
CA LEU A 42 3.67 -1.08 -1.93
C LEU A 42 4.21 -2.19 -2.85
N VAL A 43 3.32 -3.02 -3.38
CA VAL A 43 3.68 -4.07 -4.36
C VAL A 43 4.25 -3.45 -5.63
N ALA A 44 3.60 -2.42 -6.19
CA ALA A 44 4.04 -1.73 -7.40
C ALA A 44 5.42 -1.07 -7.20
N ILE A 45 5.68 -0.48 -6.03
CA ILE A 45 7.00 0.06 -5.67
C ILE A 45 8.05 -1.06 -5.68
N VAL A 46 7.78 -2.19 -5.04
CA VAL A 46 8.72 -3.32 -5.02
C VAL A 46 8.96 -3.87 -6.43
N ILE A 47 7.92 -4.03 -7.23
CA ILE A 47 8.03 -4.46 -8.64
C ILE A 47 8.92 -3.50 -9.43
N SER A 48 8.64 -2.20 -9.35
CA SER A 48 9.41 -1.16 -10.05
C SER A 48 10.89 -1.20 -9.64
N ARG A 49 11.17 -1.42 -8.35
CA ARG A 49 12.54 -1.58 -7.87
C ARG A 49 13.19 -2.87 -8.33
N CYS A 50 12.44 -3.98 -8.34
CA CYS A 50 12.91 -5.26 -8.87
C CYS A 50 13.37 -5.09 -10.31
N PHE A 51 12.56 -4.48 -11.18
CA PHE A 51 12.97 -4.22 -12.56
C PHE A 51 14.18 -3.28 -12.67
N THR A 52 14.23 -2.23 -11.85
CA THR A 52 15.36 -1.28 -11.84
C THR A 52 16.68 -1.95 -11.46
N ILE A 53 16.65 -2.88 -10.49
CA ILE A 53 17.83 -3.58 -9.97
C ILE A 53 18.24 -4.73 -10.88
N CYS A 54 17.27 -5.54 -11.35
CA CYS A 54 17.56 -6.69 -12.22
C CYS A 54 17.97 -6.29 -13.63
N PHE A 55 17.49 -5.14 -14.14
CA PHE A 55 17.78 -4.65 -15.50
C PHE A 55 18.47 -3.28 -15.50
N PRO A 56 19.68 -3.16 -14.92
CA PRO A 56 20.33 -1.87 -14.72
C PRO A 56 20.67 -1.13 -16.03
N MET A 57 20.83 -1.87 -17.13
CA MET A 57 21.14 -1.34 -18.47
C MET A 57 19.92 -0.79 -19.21
N LYS A 58 18.70 -1.13 -18.79
CA LYS A 58 17.48 -0.67 -19.45
C LYS A 58 17.05 0.67 -18.84
N ARG A 59 17.36 1.77 -19.53
CA ARG A 59 16.98 3.13 -19.11
C ARG A 59 15.47 3.31 -18.93
N PHE A 60 14.66 2.54 -19.65
CA PHE A 60 13.21 2.57 -19.57
C PHE A 60 12.69 2.39 -18.13
N PHE A 61 13.18 1.41 -17.38
CA PHE A 61 12.72 1.15 -16.00
C PHE A 61 13.12 2.24 -14.99
N LYS A 62 14.06 3.11 -15.36
CA LYS A 62 14.49 4.28 -14.57
C LYS A 62 13.78 5.57 -15.00
N SER A 63 12.94 5.51 -16.03
CA SER A 63 12.26 6.67 -16.58
C SER A 63 11.00 7.02 -15.77
N LYS A 64 10.61 8.31 -15.80
CA LYS A 64 9.33 8.76 -15.23
C LYS A 64 8.13 8.08 -15.91
N THR A 65 8.25 7.75 -17.20
CA THR A 65 7.22 7.05 -17.97
C THR A 65 6.88 5.70 -17.35
N TRP A 66 7.88 4.92 -16.94
CA TRP A 66 7.66 3.66 -16.25
C TRP A 66 6.90 3.83 -14.93
N THR A 67 7.22 4.88 -14.17
CA THR A 67 6.51 5.22 -12.93
C THR A 67 5.04 5.56 -13.21
N TYR A 68 4.76 6.39 -14.21
CA TYR A 68 3.38 6.73 -14.58
C TYR A 68 2.59 5.51 -15.05
N LEU A 69 3.20 4.65 -15.87
CA LEU A 69 2.57 3.40 -16.31
C LEU A 69 2.25 2.49 -15.12
N SER A 70 3.16 2.39 -14.15
CA SER A 70 2.93 1.61 -12.93
C SER A 70 1.77 2.15 -12.11
N ILE A 71 1.66 3.49 -11.97
CA ILE A 71 0.54 4.14 -11.26
C ILE A 71 -0.78 3.87 -12.00
N ILE A 72 -0.84 4.09 -13.32
CA ILE A 72 -2.05 3.86 -14.10
C ILE A 72 -2.50 2.38 -14.02
N ALA A 73 -1.57 1.45 -14.15
CA ALA A 73 -1.87 0.02 -14.02
C ALA A 73 -2.44 -0.33 -12.64
N GLN A 74 -1.89 0.27 -11.57
CA GLN A 74 -2.38 0.09 -10.22
C GLN A 74 -3.80 0.65 -10.03
N TRP A 75 -4.12 1.81 -10.63
CA TRP A 75 -5.47 2.37 -10.60
C TRP A 75 -6.47 1.47 -11.31
N ILE A 76 -6.15 1.00 -12.52
CA ILE A 76 -7.00 0.07 -13.27
C ILE A 76 -7.23 -1.20 -12.45
N PHE A 77 -6.17 -1.77 -11.87
CA PHE A 77 -6.26 -2.97 -11.05
C PHE A 77 -7.11 -2.76 -9.79
N GLY A 78 -6.90 -1.66 -9.07
CA GLY A 78 -7.70 -1.30 -7.90
C GLY A 78 -9.19 -1.15 -8.24
N SER A 79 -9.50 -0.51 -9.36
CA SER A 79 -10.88 -0.36 -9.84
C SER A 79 -11.52 -1.70 -10.14
N LEU A 80 -10.82 -2.55 -10.92
CA LEU A 80 -11.30 -3.90 -11.24
C LEU A 80 -11.57 -4.74 -9.99
N MET A 81 -10.67 -4.67 -9.01
CA MET A 81 -10.80 -5.42 -7.76
C MET A 81 -11.87 -4.88 -6.81
N SER A 82 -12.42 -3.70 -7.08
CA SER A 82 -13.50 -3.12 -6.26
C SER A 82 -14.89 -3.43 -6.83
N ILE A 83 -14.99 -3.88 -8.09
CA ILE A 83 -16.26 -4.20 -8.76
C ILE A 83 -17.09 -5.24 -8.01
N PRO A 84 -16.53 -6.35 -7.51
CA PRO A 84 -17.34 -7.39 -6.86
C PRO A 84 -18.12 -6.88 -5.64
N ILE A 85 -17.57 -5.90 -4.91
CA ILE A 85 -18.24 -5.27 -3.76
C ILE A 85 -19.40 -4.40 -4.21
N LEU A 86 -19.23 -3.63 -5.29
CA LEU A 86 -20.31 -2.83 -5.85
C LEU A 86 -21.50 -3.71 -6.26
N LEU A 87 -21.22 -4.81 -6.97
CA LEU A 87 -22.24 -5.75 -7.43
C LEU A 87 -22.97 -6.42 -6.26
N ASP A 88 -22.26 -6.74 -5.19
CA ASP A 88 -22.87 -7.36 -4.03
C ASP A 88 -23.71 -6.38 -3.20
N CYS A 89 -23.24 -5.15 -3.02
CA CYS A 89 -24.02 -4.10 -2.37
C CYS A 89 -25.35 -3.85 -3.11
N LEU A 90 -25.32 -3.83 -4.45
CA LEU A 90 -26.52 -3.66 -5.27
C LEU A 90 -27.51 -4.82 -5.10
N LYS A 91 -27.02 -6.06 -4.97
CA LYS A 91 -27.86 -7.26 -4.76
C LYS A 91 -28.37 -7.38 -3.33
N GLY A 92 -27.51 -7.20 -2.32
CA GLY A 92 -27.87 -7.29 -0.90
C GLY A 92 -28.91 -6.25 -0.48
N CYS A 93 -28.87 -5.05 -1.09
CA CYS A 93 -29.90 -4.04 -0.88
C CYS A 93 -31.24 -4.35 -1.59
N SER A 94 -31.22 -5.18 -2.64
CA SER A 94 -32.42 -5.59 -3.39
C SER A 94 -33.13 -6.77 -2.71
N ASP A 95 -32.35 -7.76 -2.24
CA ASP A 95 -32.91 -9.08 -1.92
C ASP A 95 -32.91 -9.39 -0.42
N GLY A 96 -32.30 -8.53 0.42
CA GLY A 96 -32.23 -8.74 1.88
C GLY A 96 -31.41 -9.96 2.32
N ILE A 97 -30.69 -10.59 1.39
CA ILE A 97 -29.92 -11.82 1.64
C ILE A 97 -28.49 -11.44 2.10
N PRO A 98 -28.03 -11.97 3.24
CA PRO A 98 -26.68 -11.73 3.75
C PRO A 98 -25.61 -12.51 2.92
N LEU A 99 -24.99 -11.86 1.93
CA LEU A 99 -23.96 -12.43 1.03
C LEU A 99 -22.52 -12.45 1.60
N TYR A 100 -22.37 -12.58 2.92
CA TYR A 100 -21.12 -12.22 3.61
C TYR A 100 -19.92 -13.16 3.40
N SER A 101 -20.12 -14.45 3.11
CA SER A 101 -19.01 -15.41 3.20
C SER A 101 -18.01 -15.31 2.04
N TRP A 102 -18.45 -15.18 0.78
CA TRP A 102 -17.51 -15.20 -0.36
C TRP A 102 -16.72 -13.90 -0.51
N ILE A 103 -17.33 -12.75 -0.18
CA ILE A 103 -16.66 -11.44 -0.21
C ILE A 103 -15.55 -11.38 0.80
N PHE A 104 -15.75 -11.99 1.97
CA PHE A 104 -14.71 -12.08 2.97
C PHE A 104 -13.46 -12.80 2.42
N PHE A 105 -13.65 -13.99 1.82
CA PHE A 105 -12.54 -14.72 1.21
C PHE A 105 -11.89 -13.93 0.07
N TYR A 106 -12.70 -13.27 -0.76
CA TYR A 106 -12.22 -12.41 -1.82
C TYR A 106 -11.35 -11.26 -1.28
N TYR A 107 -11.82 -10.58 -0.24
CA TYR A 107 -11.12 -9.48 0.41
C TYR A 107 -9.78 -9.94 0.99
N LEU A 108 -9.78 -11.05 1.74
CA LEU A 108 -8.57 -11.62 2.32
C LEU A 108 -7.54 -11.97 1.22
N LEU A 109 -8.02 -12.57 0.13
CA LEU A 109 -7.18 -12.99 -0.98
C LEU A 109 -6.54 -11.79 -1.68
N VAL A 110 -7.34 -10.77 -2.03
CA VAL A 110 -6.90 -9.61 -2.83
C VAL A 110 -6.05 -8.65 -2.02
N ILE A 111 -6.40 -8.37 -0.77
CA ILE A 111 -5.75 -7.34 0.05
C ILE A 111 -4.61 -7.91 0.90
N VAL A 112 -4.66 -9.17 1.27
CA VAL A 112 -3.65 -9.76 2.18
C VAL A 112 -2.78 -10.77 1.45
N ILE A 113 -3.38 -11.86 0.99
CA ILE A 113 -2.63 -13.03 0.52
C ILE A 113 -1.83 -12.70 -0.74
N ILE A 114 -2.48 -12.18 -1.79
CA ILE A 114 -1.83 -11.86 -3.06
C ILE A 114 -0.69 -10.83 -2.86
N PRO A 115 -0.92 -9.68 -2.20
CA PRO A 115 0.13 -8.69 -1.97
C PRO A 115 1.31 -9.22 -1.18
N VAL A 116 1.06 -10.02 -0.14
CA VAL A 116 2.12 -10.64 0.67
C VAL A 116 2.98 -11.59 -0.17
N ILE A 117 2.34 -12.45 -0.98
CA ILE A 117 3.06 -13.37 -1.85
C ILE A 117 3.94 -12.62 -2.84
N PHE A 118 3.37 -11.64 -3.57
CA PHE A 118 4.16 -10.85 -4.52
C PHE A 118 5.28 -10.07 -3.83
N PHE A 119 5.00 -9.48 -2.67
CA PHE A 119 5.98 -8.74 -1.90
C PHE A 119 7.16 -9.63 -1.50
N ILE A 120 6.91 -10.84 -0.97
CA ILE A 120 7.95 -11.80 -0.60
C ILE A 120 8.75 -12.23 -1.83
N ILE A 121 8.08 -12.60 -2.93
CA ILE A 121 8.73 -13.06 -4.17
C ILE A 121 9.68 -11.97 -4.71
N PHE A 122 9.18 -10.75 -4.92
CA PHE A 122 9.99 -9.69 -5.53
C PHE A 122 11.12 -9.21 -4.60
N ASN A 123 10.91 -9.14 -3.29
CA ASN A 123 12.00 -8.84 -2.36
C ASN A 123 13.06 -9.96 -2.35
N GLY A 124 12.65 -11.22 -2.45
CA GLY A 124 13.55 -12.36 -2.62
C GLY A 124 14.41 -12.21 -3.88
N ILE A 125 13.79 -11.88 -5.02
CA ILE A 125 14.49 -11.63 -6.29
C ILE A 125 15.48 -10.45 -6.16
N ILE A 126 15.07 -9.36 -5.51
CA ILE A 126 15.95 -8.20 -5.26
C ILE A 126 17.17 -8.61 -4.44
N ILE A 127 17.00 -9.38 -3.36
CA ILE A 127 18.09 -9.82 -2.50
C ILE A 127 19.07 -10.73 -3.27
N VAL A 128 18.55 -11.71 -4.03
CA VAL A 128 19.37 -12.60 -4.86
C VAL A 128 20.14 -11.79 -5.90
N SER A 129 19.46 -10.89 -6.61
CA SER A 129 20.08 -10.05 -7.64
C SER A 129 21.16 -9.11 -7.07
N ALA A 130 20.90 -8.51 -5.90
CA ALA A 130 21.87 -7.65 -5.22
C ALA A 130 23.12 -8.43 -4.77
N ARG A 131 22.96 -9.67 -4.25
CA ARG A 131 24.08 -10.54 -3.87
C ARG A 131 24.91 -10.96 -5.09
N LEU A 132 24.25 -11.33 -6.19
CA LEU A 132 24.94 -11.69 -7.44
C LEU A 132 25.70 -10.49 -8.03
N SER A 133 25.10 -9.30 -8.00
CA SER A 133 25.75 -8.07 -8.45
C SER A 133 26.99 -7.73 -7.61
N SER A 134 26.89 -7.83 -6.28
CA SER A 134 28.03 -7.62 -5.37
C SER A 134 29.19 -8.59 -5.64
N ARG A 135 28.88 -9.87 -5.90
CA ARG A 135 29.90 -10.89 -6.25
C ARG A 135 30.58 -10.57 -7.58
N ARG A 136 29.83 -10.16 -8.60
CA ARG A 136 30.39 -9.78 -9.91
C ARG A 136 31.36 -8.61 -9.79
N VAL A 137 30.98 -7.56 -9.07
CA VAL A 137 31.84 -6.38 -8.88
C VAL A 137 33.12 -6.74 -8.10
N HIS A 138 33.04 -7.57 -7.06
CA HIS A 138 34.24 -8.04 -6.34
C HIS A 138 35.17 -8.86 -7.23
N ALA A 139 34.64 -9.75 -8.09
CA ALA A 139 35.46 -10.53 -9.01
C ALA A 139 36.18 -9.64 -10.05
N THR A 140 35.54 -8.56 -10.53
CA THR A 140 36.18 -7.63 -11.49
C THR A 140 37.17 -6.67 -10.82
N THR A 141 36.93 -6.27 -9.57
CA THR A 141 37.80 -5.33 -8.83
C THR A 141 39.13 -5.97 -8.44
N ILE A 142 39.18 -7.29 -8.27
CA ILE A 142 40.43 -8.04 -8.03
C ILE A 142 41.28 -8.13 -9.32
N ALA A 143 40.65 -8.02 -10.50
CA ALA A 143 41.31 -8.29 -11.78
C ALA A 143 41.90 -7.04 -12.45
N THR A 144 41.36 -5.83 -12.25
CA THR A 144 41.84 -4.63 -12.96
C THR A 144 41.33 -3.32 -12.34
N ALA A 145 42.26 -2.44 -11.93
CA ALA A 145 42.08 -0.99 -11.78
C ALA A 145 41.43 -0.42 -10.47
N PRO A 146 41.64 0.89 -10.18
CA PRO A 146 41.56 1.47 -8.83
C PRO A 146 40.12 1.70 -8.36
N ARG A 147 39.90 1.48 -7.06
CA ARG A 147 38.64 1.70 -6.32
C ARG A 147 37.93 2.99 -6.74
N THR A 148 36.86 2.89 -7.52
CA THR A 148 35.90 3.98 -7.68
C THR A 148 34.86 3.90 -6.55
N ASN A 149 34.89 4.86 -5.62
CA ASN A 149 34.03 4.92 -4.43
C ASN A 149 32.51 4.97 -4.72
N THR A 150 32.10 5.14 -5.98
CA THR A 150 30.71 5.34 -6.41
C THR A 150 29.85 4.07 -6.32
N THR A 151 30.42 2.90 -6.58
CA THR A 151 29.68 1.61 -6.56
C THR A 151 29.28 1.20 -5.15
N HIS A 152 30.16 1.43 -4.17
CA HIS A 152 29.90 1.14 -2.75
C HIS A 152 28.81 2.04 -2.16
N GLN A 153 28.77 3.32 -2.56
CA GLN A 153 27.73 4.27 -2.13
C GLN A 153 26.34 3.90 -2.68
N GLN A 154 26.27 3.43 -3.93
CA GLN A 154 25.00 3.03 -4.55
C GLN A 154 24.41 1.78 -3.90
N HIS A 155 25.24 0.78 -3.60
CA HIS A 155 24.80 -0.43 -2.91
C HIS A 155 24.22 -0.14 -1.51
N HIS A 156 24.87 0.74 -0.74
CA HIS A 156 24.38 1.13 0.58
C HIS A 156 23.03 1.87 0.51
N ARG A 157 22.84 2.72 -0.51
CA ARG A 157 21.56 3.39 -0.77
C ARG A 157 20.45 2.37 -1.06
N ASP A 158 20.72 1.37 -1.88
CA ASP A 158 19.72 0.37 -2.26
C ASP A 158 19.28 -0.49 -1.08
N ILE A 159 20.22 -0.91 -0.23
CA ILE A 159 19.95 -1.64 1.03
C ILE A 159 19.14 -0.78 1.99
N LYS A 160 19.51 0.50 2.18
CA LYS A 160 18.76 1.40 3.08
C LYS A 160 17.32 1.55 2.63
N LEU A 161 17.09 1.69 1.31
CA LEU A 161 15.74 1.79 0.78
C LEU A 161 14.99 0.45 0.84
N LEU A 162 15.67 -0.70 0.70
CA LEU A 162 15.06 -2.02 0.89
C LEU A 162 14.56 -2.19 2.34
N LYS A 163 15.40 -1.88 3.34
CA LYS A 163 15.02 -1.92 4.76
C LYS A 163 13.82 -1.03 5.05
N HIS A 164 13.79 0.15 4.44
CA HIS A 164 12.69 1.09 4.58
C HIS A 164 11.38 0.59 3.97
N ILE A 165 11.42 0.00 2.77
CA ILE A 165 10.22 -0.59 2.15
C ILE A 165 9.71 -1.80 2.96
N LEU A 166 10.61 -2.63 3.48
CA LEU A 166 10.26 -3.72 4.40
C LEU A 166 9.58 -3.17 5.65
N PHE A 167 10.13 -2.11 6.25
CA PHE A 167 9.52 -1.44 7.40
C PHE A 167 8.10 -0.95 7.09
N LEU A 168 7.90 -0.24 5.98
CA LEU A 168 6.57 0.25 5.57
C LEU A 168 5.56 -0.88 5.37
N PHE A 169 6.02 -2.02 4.84
CA PHE A 169 5.19 -3.19 4.65
C PHE A 169 4.83 -3.88 5.98
N PHE A 170 5.75 -3.96 6.94
CA PHE A 170 5.42 -4.47 8.27
C PHE A 170 4.45 -3.56 9.02
N VAL A 171 4.66 -2.24 8.98
CA VAL A 171 3.71 -1.25 9.53
C VAL A 171 2.33 -1.40 8.90
N PHE A 172 2.28 -1.73 7.61
CA PHE A 172 1.04 -2.05 6.93
C PHE A 172 0.40 -3.33 7.48
N ILE A 173 1.09 -4.47 7.45
CA ILE A 173 0.53 -5.75 7.93
C ILE A 173 0.06 -5.64 9.37
N PHE A 174 0.90 -5.14 10.28
CA PHE A 174 0.56 -5.06 11.70
C PHE A 174 -0.55 -4.05 11.99
N GLY A 175 -0.62 -2.97 11.22
CA GLY A 175 -1.72 -2.01 11.33
C GLY A 175 -3.06 -2.56 10.89
N TRP A 176 -3.08 -3.42 9.88
CA TRP A 176 -4.32 -3.95 9.31
C TRP A 176 -4.72 -5.33 9.85
N ALA A 177 -3.78 -6.08 10.44
CA ALA A 177 -4.05 -7.39 11.04
C ALA A 177 -5.18 -7.38 12.09
N PRO A 178 -5.27 -6.39 13.01
CA PRO A 178 -6.38 -6.32 13.97
C PRO A 178 -7.75 -6.27 13.29
N THR A 179 -7.86 -5.55 12.17
CA THR A 179 -9.09 -5.47 11.38
C THR A 179 -9.44 -6.81 10.72
N TYR A 180 -8.44 -7.53 10.19
CA TYR A 180 -8.67 -8.85 9.60
C TYR A 180 -9.08 -9.89 10.65
N ILE A 181 -8.46 -9.83 11.84
CA ILE A 181 -8.82 -10.68 12.97
C ILE A 181 -10.24 -10.35 13.44
N ALA A 182 -10.61 -9.07 13.53
CA ALA A 182 -11.97 -8.65 13.89
C ALA A 182 -13.01 -9.23 12.93
N THR A 183 -12.74 -9.17 11.63
CA THR A 183 -13.65 -9.71 10.61
C THR A 183 -13.73 -11.25 10.66
N PHE A 184 -12.67 -11.94 11.09
CA PHE A 184 -12.69 -13.39 11.27
C PHE A 184 -13.46 -13.80 12.52
N LEU A 185 -13.30 -13.04 13.61
CA LEU A 185 -14.00 -13.22 14.88
C LEU A 185 -15.37 -12.53 14.85
N GLN A 186 -16.15 -12.60 13.77
CA GLN A 186 -17.54 -12.11 13.78
C GLN A 186 -18.41 -12.99 14.69
N ASP A 187 -18.11 -12.92 15.98
CA ASP A 187 -18.71 -13.67 17.04
C ASP A 187 -19.73 -12.74 17.74
N PRO A 188 -21.01 -13.14 17.83
CA PRO A 188 -22.04 -12.35 18.48
C PRO A 188 -21.72 -12.02 19.96
N PHE A 189 -20.77 -12.71 20.58
CA PHE A 189 -20.35 -12.45 21.96
C PHE A 189 -19.33 -11.32 22.12
N ILE A 190 -18.76 -10.79 21.03
CA ILE A 190 -17.80 -9.68 21.09
C ILE A 190 -18.56 -8.34 21.14
N PRO A 191 -18.31 -7.49 22.17
CA PRO A 191 -18.95 -6.18 22.25
C PRO A 191 -18.61 -5.29 21.04
N TRP A 192 -19.60 -4.53 20.55
CA TRP A 192 -19.47 -3.64 19.39
C TRP A 192 -18.29 -2.65 19.51
N TRP A 193 -17.97 -2.17 20.71
CA TRP A 193 -16.85 -1.24 20.94
C TRP A 193 -15.47 -1.85 20.67
N VAL A 194 -15.34 -3.18 20.76
CA VAL A 194 -14.09 -3.88 20.43
C VAL A 194 -13.79 -3.72 18.95
N TYR A 195 -14.81 -3.87 18.09
CA TYR A 195 -14.67 -3.64 16.66
C TYR A 195 -14.25 -2.19 16.36
N ASP A 196 -14.82 -1.22 17.07
CA ASP A 196 -14.45 0.20 16.93
C ASP A 196 -12.96 0.43 17.29
N VAL A 197 -12.47 -0.18 18.38
CA VAL A 197 -11.05 -0.10 18.77
C VAL A 197 -10.14 -0.76 17.73
N LEU A 198 -10.53 -1.90 17.16
CA LEU A 198 -9.75 -2.62 16.15
C LEU A 198 -9.67 -1.90 14.79
N GLN A 199 -10.46 -0.84 14.58
CA GLN A 199 -10.39 0.04 13.40
C GLN A 199 -9.41 1.22 13.57
N ILE A 200 -8.89 1.45 14.78
CA ILE A 200 -7.94 2.52 15.06
C ILE A 200 -6.55 2.26 14.42
N PRO A 201 -5.96 1.05 14.53
CA PRO A 201 -4.62 0.79 14.00
C PRO A 201 -4.42 1.05 12.49
N PRO A 202 -5.36 0.68 11.58
CA PRO A 202 -5.25 1.03 10.16
C PRO A 202 -5.10 2.53 9.91
N THR A 203 -5.79 3.35 10.71
CA THR A 203 -5.74 4.81 10.58
C THR A 203 -4.36 5.33 10.95
N PHE A 204 -3.77 4.83 12.04
CA PHE A 204 -2.39 5.15 12.43
C PHE A 204 -1.39 4.72 11.36
N THR A 205 -1.56 3.55 10.74
CA THR A 205 -0.70 3.09 9.65
C THR A 205 -0.69 4.07 8.48
N VAL A 206 -1.85 4.58 8.06
CA VAL A 206 -1.92 5.58 6.97
C VAL A 206 -1.22 6.88 7.37
N ILE A 207 -1.39 7.34 8.62
CA ILE A 207 -0.70 8.53 9.14
C ILE A 207 0.82 8.31 9.13
N ILE A 208 1.29 7.17 9.65
CA ILE A 208 2.71 6.82 9.69
C ILE A 208 3.29 6.81 8.27
N GLN A 209 2.61 6.16 7.31
CA GLN A 209 3.06 6.13 5.91
C GLN A 209 3.10 7.53 5.28
N THR A 210 2.15 8.40 5.60
CA THR A 210 2.10 9.78 5.08
C THR A 210 3.24 10.62 5.66
N VAL A 211 3.46 10.53 6.98
CA VAL A 211 4.55 11.22 7.68
C VAL A 211 5.91 10.70 7.18
N ASP A 212 6.03 9.39 7.01
CA ASP A 212 7.23 8.76 6.50
C ASP A 212 7.57 9.23 5.07
N LEU A 213 6.57 9.28 4.17
CA LEU A 213 6.74 9.83 2.83
C LEU A 213 7.26 11.27 2.87
N PHE A 214 6.73 12.10 3.78
CA PHE A 214 7.19 13.47 3.97
C PHE A 214 8.62 13.53 4.50
N ILE A 215 8.97 12.70 5.49
CA ILE A 215 10.31 12.66 6.09
C ILE A 215 11.37 12.15 5.09
N TYR A 216 11.06 11.15 4.28
CA TYR A 216 12.05 10.55 3.38
C TYR A 216 12.17 11.26 2.03
N ASN A 217 11.16 12.04 1.62
CA ASN A 217 11.23 12.83 0.40
C ASN A 217 12.03 14.13 0.61
N ARG A 218 13.30 14.13 0.21
CA ARG A 218 14.19 15.30 0.32
C ARG A 218 13.66 16.51 -0.45
N GLU A 219 13.11 16.32 -1.65
CA GLU A 219 12.63 17.40 -2.50
C GLU A 219 11.43 18.10 -1.86
N VAL A 220 10.48 17.33 -1.34
CA VAL A 220 9.32 17.85 -0.59
C VAL A 220 9.80 18.62 0.65
N ARG A 221 10.73 18.08 1.44
CA ARG A 221 11.26 18.80 2.60
C ARG A 221 11.97 20.09 2.24
N GLN A 222 12.75 20.10 1.16
CA GLN A 222 13.42 21.31 0.68
C GLN A 222 12.40 22.37 0.24
N TYR A 223 11.40 21.97 -0.54
CA TYR A 223 10.31 22.85 -0.97
C TYR A 223 9.58 23.49 0.22
N TRP A 224 9.20 22.70 1.23
CA TRP A 224 8.52 23.22 2.42
C TRP A 224 9.42 24.11 3.26
N LYS A 225 10.68 23.73 3.46
CA LYS A 225 11.65 24.55 4.19
C LYS A 225 11.84 25.92 3.52
N GLU A 226 11.95 25.96 2.20
CA GLU A 226 12.05 27.20 1.43
C GLU A 226 10.79 28.06 1.50
N ARG A 227 9.60 27.44 1.57
CA ARG A 227 8.33 28.17 1.68
C ARG A 227 8.15 28.77 3.07
N ILE A 228 8.44 28.00 4.12
CA ILE A 228 8.40 28.46 5.51
C ILE A 228 9.38 29.62 5.71
N ASN A 229 10.63 29.47 5.27
CA ASN A 229 11.64 30.53 5.40
C ASN A 229 11.27 31.83 4.66
N ARG A 230 10.42 31.75 3.62
CA ARG A 230 9.90 32.92 2.90
C ARG A 230 8.73 33.60 3.61
N CYS A 231 7.99 32.91 4.47
CA CYS A 231 6.91 33.50 5.25
C CYS A 231 7.40 34.16 6.55
N PHE A 232 8.55 33.73 7.07
CA PHE A 232 9.15 34.22 8.32
C PHE A 232 10.33 35.20 8.09
N ARG A 233 10.60 35.60 6.85
CA ARG A 233 11.51 36.69 6.47
C ARG A 233 10.69 37.83 5.89
#